data_AF-A0A1J4KSA2-F1
#
_entry.id   AF-A0A1J4KSA2-F1
#
_cell.length_a   1.000
_cell.length_b   1.000
_cell.length_c   1.000
_cell.angle_alpha   90.00
_cell.angle_beta   90.00
_cell.angle_gamma   90.00
#
_symmetry.space_group_name_H-M   'P 1'
#
loop_
_entity.id
_entity.type
_entity.pdbx_description
1 polymer ?
#
loop_
_entity_poly.entity_id
_entity_poly.type
_entity_poly.pdbx_seq_one_letter_code
_entity_poly.pdbx_strand_id
1 'polypeptide(L)'
;MSFCRESKASQVQAIEAYQRKCLENSGKIYTTRKDISKIRSRLHNLVTSPDYWMTLARFIHGGCPKQKFDEAMAVYLPNNEAKKLHNEFIRAILFNAHFSSVPPPEYISTRPTERDDQRKSFPQNQFKNDIKVFNSYSAADLRHLPSLDQLSKRVAILTDMDVDEAANMALFHELKSFIVSLLTKCVQLRTRNYNSSRSMTITPAQILHTVNNCSELRSIISPSILAKFELY
;
A
#
# COMPACT_ATOMS: atom_id res chain seq x y z
N MET A 1 26.39 -3.24 -52.76
CA MET A 1 26.29 -3.05 -51.30
C MET A 1 24.82 -3.09 -50.92
N SER A 2 24.35 -4.19 -50.31
CA SER A 2 22.95 -4.36 -49.94
C SER A 2 22.73 -3.85 -48.52
N PHE A 3 22.02 -2.73 -48.38
CA PHE A 3 21.54 -2.25 -47.09
C PHE A 3 20.33 -3.10 -46.68
N CYS A 4 20.55 -4.09 -45.81
CA CYS A 4 19.46 -4.75 -45.10
C CYS A 4 18.76 -3.72 -44.20
N ARG A 5 17.57 -3.29 -44.60
CA ARG A 5 16.64 -2.60 -43.71
C ARG A 5 16.13 -3.62 -42.69
N GLU A 6 16.56 -3.50 -41.45
CA GLU A 6 15.94 -4.20 -40.33
C GLU A 6 14.45 -3.83 -40.28
N SER A 7 13.60 -4.84 -40.36
CA SER A 7 12.16 -4.69 -40.36
C SER A 7 11.67 -4.24 -38.98
N LYS A 8 10.67 -3.35 -38.95
CA LYS A 8 10.01 -2.86 -37.72
C LYS A 8 9.48 -3.98 -36.82
N ALA A 9 9.28 -5.20 -37.34
CA ALA A 9 8.87 -6.38 -36.59
C ALA A 9 9.93 -6.84 -35.56
N SER A 10 11.23 -6.65 -35.86
CA SER A 10 12.32 -7.04 -34.96
C SER A 10 12.36 -6.18 -33.69
N GLN A 11 11.99 -4.89 -33.80
CA GLN A 11 11.93 -3.96 -32.66
C GLN A 11 10.75 -4.25 -31.71
N VAL A 12 9.60 -4.69 -32.24
CA VAL A 12 8.42 -5.03 -31.42
C VAL A 12 8.66 -6.31 -30.61
N GLN A 13 9.28 -7.33 -31.21
CA GLN A 13 9.61 -8.57 -30.49
C GLN A 13 10.66 -8.35 -29.39
N ALA A 14 11.63 -7.45 -29.60
CA ALA A 14 12.61 -7.09 -28.58
C ALA A 14 11.96 -6.37 -27.38
N ILE A 15 10.96 -5.52 -27.63
CA ILE A 15 10.20 -4.81 -26.59
C ILE A 15 9.33 -5.79 -25.79
N GLU A 16 8.61 -6.69 -26.44
CA GLU A 16 7.78 -7.69 -25.76
C GLU A 16 8.61 -8.67 -24.93
N ALA A 17 9.76 -9.11 -25.43
CA ALA A 17 10.68 -9.98 -24.70
C ALA A 17 11.27 -9.27 -23.46
N TYR A 18 11.59 -7.98 -23.58
CA TYR A 18 12.02 -7.15 -22.45
C TYR A 18 10.90 -6.96 -21.41
N GLN A 19 9.67 -6.68 -21.85
CA GLN A 19 8.51 -6.53 -20.97
C GLN A 19 8.19 -7.83 -20.21
N ARG A 20 8.22 -8.99 -20.90
CA ARG A 20 8.06 -10.30 -20.26
C ARG A 20 9.14 -10.57 -19.22
N LYS A 21 10.41 -10.29 -19.54
CA LYS A 21 11.52 -10.41 -18.60
C LYS A 21 11.35 -9.50 -17.38
N CYS A 22 10.86 -8.27 -17.55
CA CYS A 22 10.55 -7.36 -16.46
C CYS A 22 9.42 -7.90 -15.55
N LEU A 23 8.37 -8.48 -16.15
CA LEU A 23 7.26 -9.08 -15.41
C LEU A 23 7.68 -10.33 -14.63
N GLU A 24 8.43 -11.24 -15.25
CA GLU A 24 8.96 -12.44 -14.58
C GLU A 24 9.91 -12.09 -13.43
N ASN A 25 10.73 -11.05 -13.59
CA ASN A 25 11.59 -10.56 -12.52
C ASN A 25 10.78 -9.90 -11.39
N SER A 26 9.68 -9.22 -11.72
CA SER A 26 8.83 -8.56 -10.72
C SER A 26 8.16 -9.56 -9.78
N GLY A 27 7.71 -10.72 -10.27
CA GLY A 27 7.15 -11.77 -9.42
C GLY A 27 8.16 -12.40 -8.45
N LYS A 28 9.39 -12.62 -8.92
CA LYS A 28 10.49 -13.21 -8.12
C LYS A 28 10.92 -12.31 -6.95
N ILE A 29 10.79 -10.99 -7.10
CA ILE A 29 11.10 -10.01 -6.04
C ILE A 29 10.30 -10.30 -4.76
N TYR A 30 9.02 -10.68 -4.88
CA TYR A 30 8.16 -10.94 -3.71
C TYR A 30 8.46 -12.25 -2.98
N THR A 31 9.05 -13.22 -3.68
CA THR A 31 9.38 -14.55 -3.14
C THR A 31 10.70 -14.60 -2.37
N THR A 32 11.52 -13.55 -2.46
CA THR A 32 12.85 -13.53 -1.85
C THR A 32 12.87 -12.64 -0.61
N ARG A 33 13.56 -13.08 0.45
CA ARG A 33 13.86 -12.27 1.64
C ARG A 33 15.36 -12.08 1.71
N LYS A 34 15.81 -10.84 1.91
CA LYS A 34 17.23 -10.57 2.12
C LYS A 34 17.62 -10.96 3.53
N ASP A 35 18.77 -11.62 3.67
CA ASP A 35 19.30 -12.05 4.96
C ASP A 35 19.92 -10.85 5.71
N ILE A 36 19.09 -10.19 6.51
CA ILE A 36 19.48 -9.05 7.33
C ILE A 36 20.49 -9.48 8.41
N SER A 37 20.38 -10.69 8.94
CA SER A 37 21.26 -11.19 10.00
C SER A 37 22.70 -11.29 9.51
N LYS A 38 22.91 -11.84 8.31
CA LYS A 38 24.24 -11.91 7.70
C LYS A 38 24.86 -10.52 7.46
N ILE A 39 24.07 -9.57 6.94
CA ILE A 39 24.55 -8.20 6.70
C ILE A 39 24.86 -7.51 8.03
N ARG A 40 24.00 -7.68 9.04
CA ARG A 40 24.19 -7.15 10.40
C ARG A 40 25.50 -7.63 11.02
N SER A 41 25.77 -8.94 10.95
CA SER A 41 27.00 -9.52 11.51
C SER A 41 28.24 -8.96 10.82
N ARG A 42 28.22 -8.80 9.49
CA ARG A 42 29.33 -8.17 8.75
C ARG A 42 29.53 -6.71 9.16
N LEU A 43 28.44 -5.96 9.33
CA LEU A 43 28.51 -4.56 9.74
C LEU A 43 28.98 -4.41 11.19
N HIS A 44 28.56 -5.30 12.08
CA HIS A 44 29.01 -5.35 13.47
C HIS A 44 30.53 -5.59 13.57
N ASN A 45 31.10 -6.39 12.68
CA ASN A 45 32.56 -6.61 12.66
C ASN A 45 33.36 -5.38 12.21
N LEU A 46 32.72 -4.44 11.48
CA LEU A 46 33.38 -3.24 10.97
C LEU A 46 33.12 -1.99 11.82
N VAL A 47 32.01 -1.97 12.56
CA VAL A 47 31.60 -0.83 13.38
C VAL A 47 31.94 -1.12 14.84
N THR A 48 32.97 -0.44 15.34
CA THR A 48 33.46 -0.62 16.71
C THR A 48 32.60 0.09 17.75
N SER A 49 31.88 1.15 17.36
CA SER A 49 31.11 1.96 18.32
C SER A 49 29.80 1.26 18.71
N PRO A 50 29.54 1.05 20.02
CA PRO A 50 28.29 0.45 20.49
C PRO A 50 27.07 1.36 20.26
N ASP A 51 27.28 2.68 20.25
CA ASP A 51 26.22 3.68 20.10
C ASP A 51 25.63 3.77 18.69
N TYR A 52 26.31 3.16 17.71
CA TYR A 52 25.88 3.12 16.32
C TYR A 52 24.47 2.54 16.19
N TRP A 53 24.21 1.38 16.80
CA TRP A 53 22.92 0.70 16.69
C TRP A 53 21.79 1.49 17.36
N MET A 54 22.09 2.10 18.51
CA MET A 54 21.14 2.94 19.22
C MET A 54 20.78 4.20 18.42
N THR A 55 21.79 4.84 17.82
CA THR A 55 21.59 6.03 16.98
C THR A 55 20.79 5.70 15.73
N LEU A 56 21.09 4.56 15.09
CA LEU A 56 20.33 4.07 13.95
C LEU A 56 18.87 3.78 14.31
N ALA A 57 18.62 3.09 15.42
CA ALA A 57 17.26 2.81 15.88
C ALA A 57 16.49 4.11 16.15
N ARG A 58 17.09 5.08 16.87
CA ARG A 58 16.46 6.38 17.11
C ARG A 58 16.13 7.11 15.81
N PHE A 59 17.01 7.07 14.81
CA PHE A 59 16.75 7.70 13.51
C PHE A 59 15.57 7.04 12.78
N ILE A 60 15.52 5.71 12.73
CA ILE A 60 14.42 4.97 12.09
C ILE A 60 13.07 5.28 12.78
N HIS A 61 13.07 5.43 14.11
CA HIS A 61 11.87 5.79 14.86
C HIS A 61 11.56 7.30 14.89
N GLY A 62 12.30 8.13 14.14
CA GLY A 62 12.09 9.58 14.08
C GLY A 62 12.57 10.37 15.31
N GLY A 63 13.27 9.73 16.25
CA GLY A 63 13.83 10.35 17.46
C GLY A 63 15.19 11.03 17.26
N CYS A 64 15.71 11.09 16.03
CA CYS A 64 16.96 11.78 15.69
C CYS A 64 16.78 12.60 14.39
N PRO A 65 17.10 13.91 14.37
CA PRO A 65 17.05 14.68 13.15
C PRO A 65 18.16 14.25 12.18
N LYS A 66 17.87 14.36 10.88
CA LYS A 66 18.77 13.90 9.80
C LYS A 66 20.19 14.43 9.93
N GLN A 67 20.36 15.73 10.22
CA GLN A 67 21.68 16.33 10.33
C GLN A 67 22.54 15.66 11.42
N LYS A 68 21.98 15.44 12.62
CA LYS A 68 22.69 14.76 13.71
C LYS A 68 22.98 13.30 13.38
N PHE A 69 22.08 12.64 12.64
CA PHE A 69 22.32 11.28 12.18
C PHE A 69 23.48 11.22 11.19
N ASP A 70 23.51 12.12 10.20
CA ASP A 70 24.57 12.16 9.19
C ASP A 70 25.94 12.44 9.83
N GLU A 71 26.01 13.35 10.79
CA GLU A 71 27.21 13.63 11.60
C GLU A 71 27.66 12.39 12.39
N ALA A 72 26.74 11.71 13.08
CA ALA A 72 27.05 10.49 13.82
C ALA A 72 27.51 9.34 12.91
N MET A 73 26.89 9.18 11.73
CA MET A 73 27.30 8.16 10.75
C MET A 73 28.68 8.44 10.18
N ALA A 74 29.07 9.71 10.03
CA ALA A 74 30.43 10.06 9.62
C ALA A 74 31.49 9.61 10.64
N VAL A 75 31.14 9.60 11.93
CA VAL A 75 32.01 9.13 13.02
C VAL A 75 32.00 7.59 13.12
N TYR A 76 30.83 6.97 13.07
CA TYR A 76 30.68 5.53 13.31
C TYR A 76 31.04 4.64 12.11
N LEU A 77 31.05 5.19 10.89
CA LEU A 77 31.36 4.45 9.66
C LEU A 77 32.70 4.91 9.08
N PRO A 78 33.84 4.44 9.63
CA PRO A 78 35.16 4.97 9.29
C PRO A 78 35.57 4.67 7.84
N ASN A 79 35.16 3.51 7.31
CA ASN A 79 35.60 3.01 6.01
C ASN A 79 34.48 3.07 4.97
N ASN A 80 34.85 3.20 3.70
CA ASN A 80 33.90 3.15 2.58
C ASN A 80 33.15 1.81 2.51
N GLU A 81 33.78 0.71 2.94
CA GLU A 81 33.11 -0.59 3.04
C GLU A 81 31.99 -0.57 4.08
N ALA A 82 32.23 -0.01 5.27
CA ALA A 82 31.22 0.12 6.31
C ALA A 82 30.04 0.99 5.84
N LYS A 83 30.31 2.08 5.11
CA LYS A 83 29.27 2.92 4.48
C LYS A 83 28.45 2.15 3.44
N LYS A 84 29.11 1.34 2.61
CA LYS A 84 28.41 0.49 1.62
C LYS A 84 27.53 -0.54 2.31
N LEU A 85 28.05 -1.23 3.33
CA LEU A 85 27.30 -2.22 4.11
C LEU A 85 26.15 -1.61 4.89
N HIS A 86 26.32 -0.42 5.46
CA HIS A 86 25.23 0.34 6.09
C HIS A 86 24.11 0.60 5.08
N ASN A 87 24.45 1.15 3.91
CA ASN A 87 23.45 1.41 2.87
C ASN A 87 22.78 0.13 2.36
N GLU A 88 23.54 -0.95 2.21
CA GLU A 88 23.01 -2.28 1.88
C GLU A 88 22.04 -2.78 2.95
N PHE A 89 22.39 -2.61 4.22
CA PHE A 89 21.58 -2.99 5.37
C PHE A 89 20.24 -2.23 5.39
N ILE A 90 20.25 -0.90 5.25
CA ILE A 90 19.03 -0.09 5.20
C ILE A 90 18.17 -0.50 4.00
N ARG A 91 18.76 -0.67 2.82
CA ARG A 91 18.02 -1.14 1.64
C ARG A 91 17.44 -2.53 1.83
N ALA A 92 18.13 -3.42 2.54
CA ALA A 92 17.64 -4.76 2.83
C ALA A 92 16.45 -4.75 3.81
N ILE A 93 16.50 -3.90 4.83
CA ILE A 93 15.35 -3.67 5.75
C ILE A 93 14.15 -3.15 4.95
N LEU A 94 14.32 -2.08 4.18
CA LEU A 94 13.25 -1.49 3.38
C LEU A 94 12.69 -2.51 2.38
N PHE A 95 13.57 -3.27 1.71
CA PHE A 95 13.14 -4.30 0.78
C PHE A 95 12.28 -5.37 1.46
N ASN A 96 12.73 -5.88 2.61
CA ASN A 96 12.00 -6.90 3.33
C ASN A 96 10.67 -6.40 3.92
N ALA A 97 10.61 -5.11 4.30
CA ALA A 97 9.39 -4.50 4.83
C ALA A 97 8.33 -4.27 3.74
N HIS A 98 8.75 -3.87 2.53
CA HIS A 98 7.82 -3.49 1.46
C HIS A 98 7.50 -4.61 0.47
N PHE A 99 8.45 -5.51 0.20
CA PHE A 99 8.34 -6.45 -0.92
C PHE A 99 8.40 -7.91 -0.51
N SER A 100 9.00 -8.27 0.63
CA SER A 100 9.10 -9.69 0.98
C SER A 100 7.78 -10.22 1.55
N SER A 101 7.22 -11.24 0.90
CA SER A 101 6.04 -11.97 1.43
C SER A 101 6.43 -13.06 2.43
N VAL A 102 7.73 -13.37 2.56
CA VAL A 102 8.25 -14.37 3.49
C VAL A 102 8.35 -13.74 4.88
N PRO A 103 7.75 -14.34 5.92
CA PRO A 103 7.82 -13.79 7.27
C PRO A 103 9.25 -13.79 7.82
N PRO A 104 9.54 -12.99 8.87
CA PRO A 104 10.83 -13.04 9.57
C PRO A 104 11.13 -14.46 10.08
N PRO A 105 12.40 -14.91 10.08
CA PRO A 105 12.80 -16.28 10.44
C PRO A 105 12.46 -16.72 11.89
N GLU A 106 12.08 -15.78 12.77
CA GLU A 106 11.65 -16.06 14.15
C GLU A 106 10.14 -15.84 14.36
N TYR A 107 9.39 -15.54 13.29
CA TYR A 107 7.94 -15.33 13.38
C TYR A 107 7.23 -16.68 13.47
N ILE A 108 6.93 -17.09 14.70
CA ILE A 108 5.96 -18.15 14.97
C ILE A 108 4.58 -17.52 14.82
N SER A 109 3.81 -17.95 13.82
CA SER A 109 2.43 -17.51 13.67
C SER A 109 1.64 -17.92 14.91
N THR A 110 1.33 -16.95 15.77
CA THR A 110 0.49 -17.15 16.96
C THR A 110 -0.99 -17.22 16.63
N ARG A 111 -1.37 -17.13 15.35
CA ARG A 111 -2.74 -17.46 14.96
C ARG A 111 -2.96 -18.93 15.27
N PRO A 112 -3.92 -19.27 16.15
CA PRO A 112 -4.30 -20.66 16.33
C PRO A 112 -4.67 -21.17 14.94
N THR A 113 -3.97 -22.21 14.48
CA THR A 113 -4.40 -23.00 13.34
C THR A 113 -5.83 -23.38 13.66
N GLU A 114 -6.81 -22.74 13.01
CA GLU A 114 -8.19 -23.18 13.13
C GLU A 114 -8.17 -24.66 12.77
N ARG A 115 -8.62 -25.47 13.72
CA ARG A 115 -8.62 -26.93 13.65
C ARG A 115 -9.19 -27.34 12.30
N ASP A 116 -8.46 -28.21 11.61
CA ASP A 116 -8.83 -28.81 10.33
C ASP A 116 -9.97 -29.86 10.48
N ASP A 117 -10.83 -29.69 11.48
CA ASP A 117 -11.90 -30.62 11.82
C ASP A 117 -13.24 -29.91 11.89
N GLN A 118 -14.08 -30.25 10.90
CA GLN A 118 -15.55 -30.19 10.97
C GLN A 118 -16.19 -28.81 11.04
N ARG A 119 -16.05 -28.00 9.97
CA ARG A 119 -17.19 -27.18 9.55
C ARG A 119 -18.00 -27.98 8.54
N LYS A 120 -19.01 -28.68 9.07
CA LYS A 120 -20.16 -29.15 8.30
C LYS A 120 -20.63 -27.98 7.44
N SER A 121 -20.65 -28.24 6.14
CA SER A 121 -21.18 -27.41 5.07
C SER A 121 -22.56 -26.86 5.45
N PHE A 122 -22.59 -25.58 5.84
CA PHE A 122 -23.72 -24.75 5.44
C PHE A 122 -23.60 -24.56 3.92
N PRO A 123 -24.69 -24.63 3.14
CA PRO A 123 -24.65 -24.38 1.71
C PRO A 123 -24.45 -22.88 1.50
N GLN A 124 -23.23 -22.41 1.68
CA GLN A 124 -22.78 -21.17 1.09
C GLN A 124 -22.64 -21.48 -0.39
N ASN A 125 -23.60 -20.96 -1.18
CA ASN A 125 -23.55 -20.98 -2.62
C ASN A 125 -22.14 -20.63 -3.09
N GLN A 126 -21.50 -21.62 -3.67
CA GLN A 126 -20.15 -21.57 -4.20
C GLN A 126 -20.15 -20.66 -5.43
N PHE A 127 -19.95 -19.37 -5.24
CA PHE A 127 -19.21 -18.59 -6.23
C PHE A 127 -17.73 -18.83 -5.95
N LYS A 128 -17.23 -19.95 -6.47
CA LYS A 128 -15.79 -20.17 -6.68
C LYS A 128 -15.34 -19.21 -7.78
N ASN A 129 -15.20 -17.93 -7.42
CA ASN A 129 -14.42 -17.04 -8.24
C ASN A 129 -13.04 -17.05 -7.60
N ASP A 130 -12.07 -17.64 -8.30
CA ASP A 130 -10.65 -17.37 -8.07
C ASP A 130 -10.51 -15.87 -7.90
N ILE A 131 -10.32 -15.41 -6.66
CA ILE A 131 -10.14 -13.99 -6.38
C ILE A 131 -8.84 -13.62 -7.08
N LYS A 132 -8.96 -13.07 -8.29
CA LYS A 132 -7.85 -12.42 -9.00
C LYS A 132 -7.35 -11.35 -8.04
N VAL A 133 -6.27 -11.67 -7.33
CA VAL A 133 -5.73 -10.81 -6.27
C VAL A 133 -5.36 -9.49 -6.93
N PHE A 134 -6.16 -8.47 -6.65
CA PHE A 134 -5.96 -7.17 -7.23
C PHE A 134 -4.80 -6.50 -6.51
N ASN A 135 -3.60 -6.61 -7.09
CA ASN A 135 -2.34 -6.06 -6.56
C ASN A 135 -2.23 -4.52 -6.70
N SER A 136 -3.35 -3.78 -6.75
CA SER A 136 -3.31 -2.33 -6.75
C SER A 136 -3.62 -1.78 -5.36
N TYR A 137 -2.78 -0.85 -4.93
CA TYR A 137 -2.99 -0.03 -3.74
C TYR A 137 -4.41 0.52 -3.68
N SER A 138 -5.06 0.44 -2.52
CA SER A 138 -6.40 1.00 -2.31
C SER A 138 -6.39 2.53 -2.42
N ALA A 139 -7.56 3.14 -2.60
CA ALA A 139 -7.67 4.60 -2.58
C ALA A 139 -7.21 5.20 -1.24
N ALA A 140 -7.36 4.44 -0.14
CA ALA A 140 -6.85 4.83 1.17
C ALA A 140 -5.31 4.86 1.22
N ASP A 141 -4.66 3.89 0.56
CA ASP A 141 -3.19 3.81 0.48
C ASP A 141 -2.62 4.94 -0.37
N LEU A 142 -3.30 5.27 -1.48
CA LEU A 142 -2.87 6.28 -2.44
C LEU A 142 -3.23 7.72 -2.05
N ARG A 143 -4.12 7.90 -1.06
CA ARG A 143 -4.64 9.21 -0.62
C ARG A 143 -5.26 10.06 -1.75
N HIS A 144 -5.75 9.41 -2.81
CA HIS A 144 -6.49 10.05 -3.89
C HIS A 144 -7.62 9.14 -4.38
N LEU A 145 -8.62 9.73 -5.04
CA LEU A 145 -9.68 8.95 -5.68
C LEU A 145 -9.09 8.12 -6.83
N PRO A 146 -9.56 6.87 -7.02
CA PRO A 146 -9.06 6.04 -8.10
C PRO A 146 -9.35 6.68 -9.46
N SER A 147 -8.48 6.48 -10.43
CA SER A 147 -8.79 6.84 -11.82
C SER A 147 -9.89 5.93 -12.39
N LEU A 148 -10.51 6.33 -13.49
CA LEU A 148 -11.52 5.52 -14.18
C LEU A 148 -10.97 4.13 -14.56
N ASP A 149 -9.72 4.07 -15.04
CA ASP A 149 -9.02 2.82 -15.35
C ASP A 149 -8.77 1.94 -14.11
N GLN A 150 -8.44 2.56 -12.97
CA GLN A 150 -8.29 1.82 -11.70
C GLN A 150 -9.62 1.28 -11.20
N LEU A 151 -10.72 2.03 -11.39
CA LEU A 151 -12.06 1.61 -11.02
C LEU A 151 -12.54 0.47 -11.92
N SER A 152 -12.40 0.59 -13.24
CA SER A 152 -12.85 -0.43 -14.20
C SER A 152 -12.15 -1.77 -13.96
N LYS A 153 -10.84 -1.76 -13.72
CA LYS A 153 -10.07 -2.97 -13.37
C LYS A 153 -10.56 -3.63 -12.08
N ARG A 154 -10.96 -2.85 -11.07
CA ARG A 154 -11.53 -3.38 -9.82
C ARG A 154 -12.90 -3.97 -10.03
N VAL A 155 -13.76 -3.26 -10.76
CA VAL A 155 -15.12 -3.71 -11.04
C VAL A 155 -15.09 -5.03 -11.80
N ALA A 156 -14.29 -5.12 -12.87
CA ALA A 156 -14.15 -6.34 -13.67
C ALA A 156 -13.69 -7.56 -12.85
N ILE A 157 -12.90 -7.36 -11.80
CA ILE A 157 -12.47 -8.44 -10.89
C ILE A 157 -13.60 -8.84 -9.93
N LEU A 158 -14.38 -7.89 -9.44
CA LEU A 158 -15.42 -8.13 -8.45
C LEU A 158 -16.70 -8.72 -9.07
N THR A 159 -17.05 -8.33 -10.29
CA THR A 159 -18.29 -8.75 -10.93
C THR A 159 -18.14 -10.00 -11.80
N ASP A 160 -16.91 -10.39 -12.14
CA ASP A 160 -16.61 -11.42 -13.15
C ASP A 160 -17.36 -11.20 -14.50
N MET A 161 -17.71 -9.94 -14.76
CA MET A 161 -18.42 -9.49 -15.95
C MET A 161 -17.63 -8.40 -16.63
N ASP A 162 -17.69 -8.38 -17.97
CA ASP A 162 -17.18 -7.26 -18.75
C ASP A 162 -18.14 -6.08 -18.59
N VAL A 163 -17.68 -5.05 -17.88
CA VAL A 163 -18.48 -3.85 -17.60
C VAL A 163 -18.11 -2.80 -18.62
N ASP A 164 -19.10 -2.34 -19.37
CA ASP A 164 -18.90 -1.34 -20.42
C ASP A 164 -18.40 -0.01 -19.85
N GLU A 165 -17.82 0.81 -20.74
CA GLU A 165 -17.26 2.11 -20.35
C GLU A 165 -18.33 3.06 -19.78
N ALA A 166 -19.57 2.97 -20.29
CA ALA A 166 -20.70 3.76 -19.82
C ALA A 166 -21.06 3.46 -18.37
N ALA A 167 -21.16 2.19 -17.97
CA ALA A 167 -21.42 1.82 -16.58
C ALA A 167 -20.27 2.20 -15.65
N ASN A 168 -19.02 2.04 -16.09
CA ASN A 168 -17.85 2.49 -15.32
C ASN A 168 -17.86 4.01 -15.10
N MET A 169 -18.24 4.78 -16.12
CA MET A 169 -18.40 6.23 -16.01
C MET A 169 -19.55 6.62 -15.08
N ALA A 170 -20.68 5.91 -15.14
CA ALA A 170 -21.81 6.13 -14.25
C ALA A 170 -21.43 5.85 -12.78
N LEU A 171 -20.74 4.73 -12.52
CA LEU A 171 -20.21 4.40 -11.19
C LEU A 171 -19.24 5.47 -10.68
N PHE A 172 -18.34 5.93 -11.52
CA PHE A 172 -17.38 6.97 -11.15
C PHE A 172 -18.06 8.31 -10.85
N HIS A 173 -19.09 8.65 -11.63
CA HIS A 173 -19.92 9.84 -11.39
C HIS A 173 -20.67 9.74 -10.07
N GLU A 174 -21.30 8.60 -9.79
CA GLU A 174 -22.01 8.37 -8.53
C GLU A 174 -21.08 8.43 -7.33
N LEU A 175 -19.88 7.87 -7.42
CA LEU A 175 -18.86 8.00 -6.37
C LEU A 175 -18.55 9.47 -6.06
N LYS A 176 -18.33 10.29 -7.10
CA LYS A 176 -18.07 11.73 -6.93
C LYS A 176 -19.28 12.45 -6.34
N SER A 177 -20.47 12.17 -6.86
CA SER A 177 -21.74 12.74 -6.39
C SER A 177 -21.95 12.45 -4.91
N PHE A 178 -21.72 11.20 -4.50
CA PHE A 178 -21.80 10.77 -3.11
C PHE A 178 -20.83 11.55 -2.20
N ILE A 179 -19.55 11.65 -2.59
CA ILE A 179 -18.55 12.37 -1.80
C ILE A 179 -18.90 13.85 -1.67
N VAL A 180 -19.29 14.50 -2.77
CA VAL A 180 -19.70 15.91 -2.75
C VAL A 180 -20.92 16.09 -1.85
N SER A 181 -21.94 15.26 -1.99
CA SER A 181 -23.15 15.30 -1.15
C SER A 181 -22.81 15.16 0.34
N LEU A 182 -21.98 14.19 0.70
CA LEU A 182 -21.52 13.99 2.07
C LEU A 182 -20.79 15.23 2.62
N LEU A 183 -19.83 15.76 1.87
CA LEU A 183 -19.06 16.94 2.28
C LEU A 183 -19.95 18.19 2.39
N THR A 184 -20.89 18.39 1.47
CA THR A 184 -21.86 19.48 1.52
C THR A 184 -22.74 19.38 2.76
N LYS A 185 -23.26 18.19 3.10
CA LYS A 185 -24.04 17.99 4.32
C LYS A 185 -23.20 18.23 5.59
N CYS A 186 -21.94 17.79 5.61
CA CYS A 186 -21.00 18.10 6.70
C CYS A 186 -20.81 19.62 6.86
N VAL A 187 -20.72 20.34 5.74
CA VAL A 187 -20.58 21.80 5.73
C VAL A 187 -21.82 22.50 6.26
N GLN A 188 -23.00 22.09 5.79
CA GLN A 188 -24.29 22.64 6.20
C GLN A 188 -24.55 22.48 7.72
N LEU A 189 -24.17 21.34 8.30
CA LEU A 189 -24.31 21.14 9.75
C LEU A 189 -23.49 22.15 10.57
N ARG A 190 -22.36 22.63 10.03
CA ARG A 190 -21.50 23.58 10.74
C ARG A 190 -21.89 25.03 10.48
N THR A 191 -22.32 25.38 9.27
CA THR A 191 -22.78 26.74 8.94
C THR A 191 -24.04 27.11 9.71
N ARG A 192 -24.88 26.13 10.09
CA ARG A 192 -26.02 26.36 10.99
C ARG A 192 -25.62 26.76 12.41
N ASN A 193 -24.38 26.46 12.83
CA ASN A 193 -23.91 26.64 14.20
C ASN A 193 -22.94 27.82 14.39
N TYR A 194 -22.33 28.39 13.33
CA TYR A 194 -21.38 29.52 13.44
C TYR A 194 -21.38 30.44 12.20
N ASN A 195 -21.51 31.75 12.42
CA ASN A 195 -21.41 32.82 11.40
C ASN A 195 -19.96 33.20 11.03
N SER A 196 -18.98 32.32 11.23
CA SER A 196 -17.56 32.69 11.14
C SER A 196 -16.91 32.20 9.84
N SER A 197 -16.47 33.15 9.00
CA SER A 197 -15.71 32.96 7.77
C SER A 197 -14.25 32.48 7.99
N ARG A 198 -14.04 31.52 8.89
CA ARG A 198 -12.71 30.94 9.15
C ARG A 198 -12.54 29.62 8.41
N SER A 199 -11.28 29.31 8.06
CA SER A 199 -10.87 28.07 7.38
C SER A 199 -11.62 26.85 7.93
N MET A 200 -12.37 26.20 7.04
CA MET A 200 -13.34 25.18 7.40
C MET A 200 -12.70 23.79 7.34
N THR A 201 -12.30 23.28 8.50
CA THR A 201 -11.79 21.89 8.62
C THR A 201 -12.91 20.94 9.00
N ILE A 202 -13.20 19.96 8.15
CA ILE A 202 -14.15 18.87 8.44
C ILE A 202 -13.43 17.80 9.28
N THR A 203 -14.01 17.43 10.42
CA THR A 203 -13.46 16.44 11.35
C THR A 203 -14.10 15.06 11.16
N PRO A 204 -13.42 13.95 11.52
CA PRO A 204 -13.99 12.60 11.44
C PRO A 204 -15.32 12.45 12.20
N ALA A 205 -15.42 13.04 13.41
CA ALA A 205 -16.65 13.04 14.20
C ALA A 205 -17.83 13.71 13.48
N GLN A 206 -17.58 14.79 12.72
CA GLN A 206 -18.61 15.46 11.92
C GLN A 206 -19.09 14.58 10.76
N ILE A 207 -18.16 13.87 10.10
CA ILE A 207 -18.50 12.92 9.04
C ILE A 207 -19.38 11.81 9.60
N LEU A 208 -18.97 11.20 10.72
CA LEU A 208 -19.72 10.12 11.36
C LEU A 208 -21.13 10.58 11.78
N HIS A 209 -21.22 11.76 12.41
CA HIS A 209 -22.51 12.37 12.75
C HIS A 209 -23.38 12.61 11.51
N THR A 210 -22.81 13.11 10.42
CA THR A 210 -23.55 13.35 9.17
C THR A 210 -24.08 12.05 8.57
N VAL A 211 -23.27 11.00 8.54
CA VAL A 211 -23.66 9.69 8.01
C VAL A 211 -24.74 9.06 8.89
N ASN A 212 -24.60 9.10 10.22
CA ASN A 212 -25.57 8.51 11.14
C ASN A 212 -26.95 9.19 11.09
N ASN A 213 -26.98 10.51 10.87
CA ASN A 213 -28.21 11.29 10.80
C ASN A 213 -28.82 11.38 9.39
N CYS A 214 -28.14 10.83 8.37
CA CYS A 214 -28.62 10.85 6.99
C CYS A 214 -28.84 9.41 6.49
N SER A 215 -30.10 8.97 6.49
CA SER A 215 -30.50 7.60 6.09
C SER A 215 -29.98 7.23 4.70
N GLU A 216 -30.03 8.14 3.73
CA GLU A 216 -29.54 7.95 2.36
C GLU A 216 -28.04 7.62 2.30
N LEU A 217 -27.22 8.29 3.12
CA LEU A 217 -25.78 8.07 3.15
C LEU A 217 -25.44 6.79 3.93
N ARG A 218 -26.22 6.55 5.00
CA ARG A 218 -26.07 5.36 5.84
C ARG A 218 -26.39 4.07 5.10
N SER A 219 -27.36 4.06 4.18
CA SER A 219 -27.70 2.86 3.40
C SER A 219 -26.61 2.42 2.43
N ILE A 220 -25.71 3.34 2.04
CA ILE A 220 -24.63 3.08 1.07
C ILE A 220 -23.36 2.58 1.79
N ILE A 221 -23.11 3.03 3.01
CA ILE A 221 -21.89 2.69 3.75
C ILE A 221 -22.11 1.44 4.61
N SER A 222 -21.25 0.44 4.44
CA SER A 222 -21.31 -0.77 5.28
C SER A 222 -21.01 -0.48 6.76
N PRO A 223 -21.66 -1.18 7.71
CA PRO A 223 -21.41 -0.99 9.15
C PRO A 223 -19.94 -1.21 9.57
N SER A 224 -19.24 -2.10 8.88
CA SER A 224 -17.81 -2.39 9.14
C SER A 224 -16.88 -1.23 8.77
N ILE A 225 -17.28 -0.36 7.84
CA ILE A 225 -16.54 0.87 7.54
C ILE A 225 -16.79 1.90 8.64
N LEU A 226 -18.04 2.05 9.10
CA LEU A 226 -18.39 3.00 10.17
C LEU A 226 -17.66 2.69 11.48
N ALA A 227 -17.57 1.42 11.86
CA ALA A 227 -16.85 0.98 13.06
C ALA A 227 -15.36 1.38 13.05
N LYS A 228 -14.73 1.52 11.87
CA LYS A 228 -13.33 1.98 11.76
C LYS A 228 -13.19 3.47 12.04
N PHE A 229 -14.23 4.26 11.76
CA PHE A 229 -14.23 5.70 12.02
C PHE A 229 -14.55 6.03 13.48
N GLU A 230 -15.16 5.11 14.24
CA GLU A 230 -15.40 5.27 15.68
C GLU A 230 -14.12 5.11 16.53
N LEU A 231 -13.04 4.56 15.95
CA LEU A 231 -11.76 4.35 16.61
C LEU A 231 -10.81 5.58 16.54
N TYR A 232 -11.22 6.66 15.86
CA TYR A 232 -10.45 7.89 15.67
C TYR A 232 -11.14 9.10 16.30
#